data_AF-A0AAV0BNW1-F1
#
_entry.id   AF-A0AAV0BNW1-F1
#
_cell.length_a   1.000
_cell.length_b   1.000
_cell.length_c   1.000
_cell.angle_alpha   90.00
_cell.angle_beta   90.00
_cell.angle_gamma   90.00
#
_symmetry.space_group_name_H-M   'P 1'
#
loop_
_entity.id
_entity.type
_entity.pdbx_description
1 polymer ?
#
loop_
_entity_poly.entity_id
_entity_poly.type
_entity_poly.pdbx_seq_one_letter_code
_entity_poly.pdbx_strand_id
1 'polypeptide(L)' 'KEIEKTFMKLNLEIYKQKVEPTTQCMKRLGNMYKASLYGGLESFIDSEGSKDGLVGKRIGMFSYRSGLAPSFF' A
#
# COMPACT_ATOMS: atom_id res chain seq x y z
N LYS A 1 -0.72 -21.33 8.34
CA LYS A 1 0.59 -20.74 8.70
C LYS A 1 1.69 -21.06 7.69
N GLU A 2 1.89 -22.32 7.28
CA GLU A 2 2.94 -22.63 6.28
C GLU A 2 2.67 -21.99 4.90
N ILE A 3 1.43 -22.03 4.40
CA ILE A 3 1.03 -21.34 3.15
C ILE A 3 1.39 -19.85 3.20
N GLU A 4 0.99 -19.16 4.26
CA GLU A 4 1.27 -17.73 4.47
C GLU A 4 2.78 -17.43 4.45
N LYS A 5 3.59 -18.18 5.21
CA LYS A 5 5.05 -18.02 5.23
C LYS A 5 5.66 -18.22 3.85
N THR A 6 5.20 -19.22 3.10
CA THR A 6 5.69 -19.49 1.74
C THR A 6 5.43 -18.29 0.84
N PHE A 7 4.20 -17.77 0.80
CA PHE A 7 3.87 -16.63 -0.05
C PHE A 7 4.49 -15.31 0.41
N MET A 8 4.67 -15.10 1.72
CA MET A 8 5.42 -13.93 2.22
C MET A 8 6.88 -13.95 1.75
N LYS A 9 7.54 -15.11 1.78
CA LYS A 9 8.92 -15.24 1.29
C LYS A 9 9.02 -15.02 -0.21
N LEU A 10 8.11 -15.62 -0.98
CA LEU A 10 8.09 -15.49 -2.45
C LEU A 10 7.83 -14.05 -2.91
N ASN A 11 7.00 -13.29 -2.18
CA ASN A 11 6.63 -11.93 -2.55
C ASN A 11 7.44 -10.84 -1.85
N LEU A 12 8.48 -11.19 -1.08
CA LEU A 12 9.21 -10.22 -0.25
C LEU A 12 9.77 -9.05 -1.07
N GLU A 13 10.41 -9.34 -2.21
CA GLU A 13 10.98 -8.30 -3.07
C GLU A 13 9.90 -7.44 -3.73
N ILE A 14 8.79 -8.04 -4.15
CA ILE A 14 7.64 -7.30 -4.71
C ILE A 14 7.02 -6.40 -3.65
N TYR A 15 6.90 -6.88 -2.42
CA TYR A 15 6.38 -6.11 -1.29
C TYR A 15 7.25 -4.89 -0.99
N LYS A 16 8.57 -5.08 -0.87
CA LYS A 16 9.53 -3.99 -0.64
C LYS A 16 9.45 -2.91 -1.73
N GLN A 17 9.26 -3.32 -2.98
CA GLN A 17 9.19 -2.39 -4.10
C GLN A 17 7.84 -1.67 -4.23
N LYS A 18 6.72 -2.37 -4.01
CA LYS A 18 5.38 -1.87 -4.37
C LYS A 18 4.50 -1.47 -3.19
N VAL A 19 4.78 -1.97 -2.00
CA VAL A 19 3.89 -1.81 -0.82
C VAL A 19 4.60 -1.12 0.33
N GLU A 20 5.83 -1.49 0.63
CA GLU A 20 6.58 -0.88 1.73
C GLU A 20 6.65 0.66 1.67
N PRO A 21 6.84 1.31 0.51
CA PRO A 21 6.87 2.77 0.42
C PRO A 21 5.53 3.42 0.80
N THR A 22 4.41 2.70 0.68
CA THR A 22 3.06 3.21 1.00
C THR A 22 2.72 3.10 2.49
N THR A 23 3.66 2.70 3.35
CA THR A 23 3.37 2.37 4.77
C THR A 23 3.72 3.46 5.78
N GLN A 24 4.44 4.51 5.38
CA GLN A 24 5.00 5.50 6.32
C GLN A 24 3.95 6.16 7.20
N CYS A 25 2.87 6.66 6.61
CA CYS A 25 1.78 7.35 7.31
C CYS A 25 1.11 6.41 8.32
N MET A 26 0.79 5.18 7.91
CA MET A 26 0.14 4.18 8.76
C MET A 26 1.05 3.70 9.90
N LYS A 27 2.36 3.61 9.68
CA LYS A 27 3.36 3.29 10.72
C LYS A 27 3.43 4.37 11.81
N ARG A 28 3.12 5.63 11.49
CA ARG A 28 3.18 6.77 12.41
C ARG A 28 1.84 7.08 13.09
N LEU A 29 0.74 7.01 12.33
CA LEU A 29 -0.58 7.47 12.76
C LEU A 29 -1.52 6.31 13.13
N GLY A 30 -1.18 5.07 12.77
CA GLY A 30 -2.06 3.92 12.95
C GLY A 30 -3.25 3.94 11.99
N ASN A 31 -4.34 3.27 12.38
CA ASN A 31 -5.52 3.13 11.53
C ASN A 31 -6.38 4.40 11.49
N MET A 32 -6.47 5.02 10.31
CA MET A 32 -7.28 6.21 10.03
C MET A 32 -8.65 5.89 9.38
N TYR A 33 -9.13 4.65 9.51
CA TYR A 33 -10.37 4.16 8.91
C TYR A 33 -10.45 4.46 7.40
N LYS A 34 -11.40 5.30 6.97
CA LYS A 34 -11.63 5.63 5.55
C LYS A 34 -10.42 6.33 4.93
N ALA A 35 -9.64 7.06 5.72
CA ALA A 35 -8.48 7.79 5.25
C ALA A 35 -7.23 6.90 5.13
N SER A 36 -7.23 5.68 5.69
CA SER A 36 -6.05 4.80 5.69
C SER A 36 -5.53 4.49 4.29
N LEU A 37 -6.43 4.26 3.33
CA LEU A 37 -6.05 4.01 1.94
C LEU A 37 -5.35 5.21 1.31
N TYR A 38 -5.88 6.41 1.54
CA TYR A 38 -5.33 7.65 0.99
C TYR A 38 -4.04 8.08 1.69
N GLY A 39 -3.89 7.77 2.98
CA GLY A 39 -2.62 7.91 3.70
C GLY A 39 -1.52 7.03 3.09
N GLY A 40 -1.86 5.84 2.59
CA GLY A 40 -0.90 5.02 1.85
C GLY A 40 -0.47 5.63 0.51
N LEU A 41 -1.41 6.25 -0.21
CA LEU A 41 -1.11 6.97 -1.46
C LEU A 41 -0.21 8.18 -1.19
N GLU A 42 -0.50 8.95 -0.14
CA GLU A 42 0.34 10.08 0.27
C GLU A 42 1.77 9.62 0.59
N SER A 43 1.92 8.54 1.36
CA SER A 43 3.24 7.98 1.67
C SER A 43 4.01 7.53 0.44
N PHE A 44 3.31 6.98 -0.56
CA PHE A 44 3.94 6.62 -1.83
C PHE A 44 4.47 7.84 -2.58
N ILE A 45 3.64 8.90 -2.68
CA ILE A 45 4.01 10.15 -3.35
C ILE A 45 5.23 10.79 -2.67
N ASP A 46 5.24 10.82 -1.33
CA ASP A 46 6.37 11.31 -0.55
C ASP A 46 7.64 10.47 -0.77
N SER A 47 7.50 9.14 -0.82
CA SER A 47 8.63 8.22 -0.98
C SER A 47 9.33 8.28 -2.34
N GLU A 48 8.62 8.61 -3.42
CA GLU A 48 9.18 8.67 -4.77
C GLU A 48 9.92 10.01 -5.03
N GLY A 49 9.66 11.04 -4.21
CA GLY A 49 10.43 12.29 -4.09
C GLY A 49 10.52 13.20 -5.33
N SER A 50 10.17 12.71 -6.52
CA SER A 50 10.30 13.41 -7.80
C SER A 50 9.18 13.02 -8.77
N LYS A 51 8.84 13.92 -9.70
CA LYS A 51 7.82 13.65 -10.74
C LYS A 51 8.18 12.45 -11.61
N ASP A 52 9.46 12.26 -11.91
CA ASP A 52 9.93 11.18 -12.79
C ASP A 52 9.69 9.78 -12.18
N GLY A 53 9.68 9.69 -10.84
CA GLY A 53 9.32 8.45 -10.13
C GLY A 53 7.84 8.08 -10.23
N LEU A 54 6.96 8.99 -10.63
CA LEU A 54 5.51 8.78 -10.66
C LEU A 54 4.93 8.69 -12.07
N VAL A 55 5.53 9.39 -13.04
CA VAL A 55 5.01 9.45 -14.41
C VAL A 55 5.01 8.07 -15.05
N GLY A 56 3.86 7.68 -15.60
CA GLY A 56 3.68 6.39 -16.29
C GLY A 56 3.46 5.19 -15.36
N LYS A 57 3.51 5.35 -14.02
CA LYS A 57 3.20 4.27 -13.08
C LYS A 57 1.69 4.09 -12.94
N ARG A 58 1.26 2.84 -12.83
CA ARG A 58 -0.11 2.46 -12.44
C ARG A 58 -0.12 2.07 -10.97
N ILE A 59 -1.01 2.70 -10.21
CA ILE A 59 -1.19 2.44 -8.78
C ILE A 59 -2.51 1.68 -8.62
N GLY A 60 -2.46 0.50 -8.02
CA GLY A 60 -3.65 -0.25 -7.64
C GLY A 60 -4.06 0.08 -6.21
N MET A 61 -5.35 0.33 -5.99
CA MET A 61 -5.91 0.74 -4.71
C MET A 61 -7.00 -0.24 -4.29
N PHE A 62 -6.81 -0.85 -3.11
CA PHE A 62 -7.80 -1.74 -2.52
C PHE A 62 -8.47 -1.06 -1.32
N SER A 63 -9.73 -0.68 -1.49
CA SER A 63 -10.56 -0.10 -0.44
C SER A 63 -11.41 -1.19 0.22
N TYR A 64 -11.39 -1.24 1.55
CA TYR A 64 -12.18 -2.18 2.33
C TYR A 64 -12.89 -1.48 3.50
N ARG A 65 -14.16 -1.84 3.70
CA ARG A 65 -14.95 -1.42 4.86
C ARG A 65 -15.80 -2.59 5.35
N SER A 66 -15.74 -2.86 6.65
CA SER A 66 -16.58 -3.86 7.33
C SER A 66 -18.08 -3.55 7.16
N GLY A 67 -18.90 -4.59 7.04
CA GLY A 67 -20.26 -4.53 6.47
C GLY A 67 -20.30 -4.96 4.99
N LEU A 68 -19.10 -5.10 4.39
CA LEU A 68 -18.68 -5.67 3.10
C LEU A 68 -18.95 -4.86 1.82
N ALA A 69 -18.38 -3.66 1.75
CA ALA A 69 -18.29 -2.89 0.50
C ALA A 69 -16.83 -2.69 0.05
N PRO A 70 -16.17 -3.72 -0.53
CA PRO A 70 -14.81 -3.60 -1.07
C PRO A 70 -14.80 -3.07 -2.50
N SER A 71 -13.70 -2.45 -2.91
CA SER A 71 -13.44 -2.09 -4.31
C SER A 71 -11.94 -2.11 -4.59
N PHE A 72 -11.57 -2.60 -5.77
CA PHE A 72 -10.22 -2.51 -6.30
C PHE A 72 -10.25 -1.65 -7.56
N PHE A 73 -9.40 -0.64 -7.65
CA PHE A 73 -9.30 0.28 -8.79
C PHE A 73 -7.87 0.71 -9.05
#